data_AF-A0A800ETF4-F1
#
_entry.id   AF-A0A800ETF4-F1
#
_cell.length_a   1.000
_cell.length_b   1.000
_cell.length_c   1.000
_cell.angle_alpha   90.00
_cell.angle_beta   90.00
_cell.angle_gamma   90.00
#
_symmetry.space_group_name_H-M   'P 1'
#
loop_
_entity.id
_entity.type
_entity.pdbx_description
1 polymer ?
#
loop_
_entity_poly.entity_id
_entity_poly.type
_entity_poly.pdbx_seq_one_letter_code
_entity_poly.pdbx_strand_id
1 'polypeptide(L)'
;MTRVQSVEGHEHPADGDLLVFSFGGREGQVIGPDDVDPEGSPIFAFPMDADSRHIASESRLNEVILVRLEPADLSEESASRSALGIVAYSAVCTHTGCEVSDWEEDTKRLKCPCHDSEFDPRDNGRVVGGPAPLRLAALPLRVADGVLSVAGGFSGPLGAQDP
;
A
#
# COMPACT_ATOMS: atom_id res chain seq x y z
N MET A 1 15.60 -19.26 -32.20
CA MET A 1 15.78 -19.01 -30.75
C MET A 1 15.49 -17.54 -30.53
N THR A 2 14.22 -17.18 -30.37
CA THR A 2 13.82 -15.80 -30.12
C THR A 2 14.08 -15.53 -28.65
N ARG A 3 15.08 -14.69 -28.38
CA ARG A 3 15.35 -14.16 -27.04
C ARG A 3 14.08 -13.46 -26.58
N VAL A 4 13.40 -14.03 -25.60
CA VAL A 4 12.37 -13.33 -24.83
C VAL A 4 13.09 -12.11 -24.26
N GLN A 5 12.72 -10.92 -24.72
CA GLN A 5 13.17 -9.70 -24.08
C GLN A 5 12.57 -9.74 -22.68
N SER A 6 13.42 -9.99 -21.69
CA SER A 6 13.11 -9.66 -20.30
C SER A 6 12.62 -8.21 -20.30
N VAL A 7 11.43 -7.96 -19.74
CA VAL A 7 11.00 -6.61 -19.42
C VAL A 7 11.93 -6.10 -18.33
N GLU A 8 13.07 -5.54 -18.72
CA GLU A 8 13.92 -4.76 -17.83
C GLU A 8 13.17 -3.46 -17.51
N GLY A 9 12.82 -3.22 -16.24
CA GLY A 9 12.56 -1.84 -15.78
C GLY A 9 11.44 -1.60 -14.77
N HIS A 10 10.55 -2.55 -14.46
CA HIS A 10 9.42 -2.32 -13.56
C HIS A 10 9.45 -3.19 -12.30
N GLU A 11 10.55 -3.10 -11.55
CA GLU A 11 10.77 -3.91 -10.34
C GLU A 11 10.15 -3.30 -9.07
N HIS A 12 9.74 -2.03 -9.11
CA HIS A 12 9.25 -1.25 -7.96
C HIS A 12 8.11 -0.31 -8.38
N PRO A 13 7.22 0.10 -7.45
CA PRO A 13 6.18 1.06 -7.77
C PRO A 13 6.74 2.35 -8.40
N ALA A 14 6.14 2.75 -9.51
CA ALA A 14 6.47 3.93 -10.28
C ALA A 14 5.27 4.88 -10.38
N ASP A 15 5.54 6.13 -10.74
CA ASP A 15 4.48 7.10 -11.02
C ASP A 15 3.61 6.63 -12.18
N GLY A 16 2.29 6.60 -11.98
CA GLY A 16 1.33 6.18 -13.00
C GLY A 16 0.92 4.72 -12.95
N ASP A 17 1.55 3.91 -12.09
CA ASP A 17 1.14 2.52 -11.93
C ASP A 17 -0.31 2.41 -11.49
N LEU A 18 -0.99 1.42 -12.06
CA LEU A 18 -2.28 0.98 -11.57
C LEU A 18 -2.07 0.06 -10.38
N LEU A 19 -3.08 -0.04 -9.53
CA LEU A 19 -3.08 -1.00 -8.42
C LEU A 19 -3.96 -2.18 -8.77
N VAL A 20 -3.49 -3.39 -8.47
CA VAL A 20 -4.24 -4.64 -8.69
C VAL A 20 -4.36 -5.44 -7.41
N PHE A 21 -5.47 -6.15 -7.22
CA PHE A 21 -5.64 -7.04 -6.05
C PHE A 21 -4.50 -8.05 -6.00
N SER A 22 -3.87 -8.19 -4.83
CA SER A 22 -2.73 -9.09 -4.66
C SER A 22 -3.11 -10.56 -4.49
N PHE A 23 -4.36 -10.85 -4.08
CA PHE A 23 -4.87 -12.21 -3.92
C PHE A 23 -6.39 -12.32 -4.09
N GLY A 24 -6.90 -13.56 -4.04
CA GLY A 24 -8.33 -13.87 -4.00
C GLY A 24 -8.99 -13.92 -5.39
N GLY A 25 -10.31 -13.93 -5.43
CA GLY A 25 -11.08 -14.10 -6.68
C GLY A 25 -10.92 -12.98 -7.71
N ARG A 26 -10.31 -11.86 -7.31
CA ARG A 26 -10.03 -10.69 -8.16
C ARG A 26 -8.53 -10.45 -8.35
N GLU A 27 -7.67 -11.39 -7.97
CA GLU A 27 -6.21 -11.27 -8.13
C GLU A 27 -5.82 -10.79 -9.53
N GLY A 28 -4.95 -9.79 -9.59
CA GLY A 28 -4.47 -9.17 -10.84
C GLY A 28 -5.48 -8.24 -11.55
N GLN A 29 -6.71 -8.12 -11.06
CA GLN A 29 -7.67 -7.13 -11.59
C GLN A 29 -7.36 -5.73 -11.04
N VAL A 30 -7.58 -4.71 -11.87
CA VAL A 30 -7.38 -3.30 -11.48
C VAL A 30 -8.36 -2.91 -10.38
N ILE A 31 -7.85 -2.22 -9.37
CA ILE A 31 -8.59 -1.62 -8.27
C ILE A 31 -8.98 -0.19 -8.68
N GLY A 32 -10.28 0.07 -8.74
CA GLY A 32 -10.83 1.42 -8.90
C GLY A 32 -11.11 2.09 -7.55
N PRO A 33 -11.37 3.41 -7.52
CA PRO A 33 -11.73 4.10 -6.29
C PRO A 33 -12.96 3.54 -5.56
N ASP A 34 -13.91 2.96 -6.29
CA ASP A 34 -15.14 2.39 -5.74
C ASP A 34 -14.94 0.99 -5.14
N ASP A 35 -13.81 0.34 -5.44
CA ASP A 35 -13.47 -0.95 -4.82
C ASP A 35 -13.01 -0.78 -3.36
N VAL A 36 -12.47 0.38 -3.01
CA VAL A 36 -12.03 0.69 -1.64
C VAL A 36 -13.20 1.28 -0.86
N ASP A 37 -13.95 0.41 -0.18
CA ASP A 37 -15.09 0.77 0.65
C ASP A 37 -14.62 1.44 1.97
N PRO A 38 -15.13 2.63 2.35
CA PRO A 38 -14.79 3.28 3.63
C PRO A 38 -15.19 2.45 4.86
N GLU A 39 -16.22 1.61 4.74
CA GLU A 39 -16.65 0.68 5.80
C GLU A 39 -16.09 -0.74 5.59
N GLY A 40 -15.30 -0.93 4.53
CA GLY A 40 -14.72 -2.21 4.16
C GLY A 40 -13.40 -2.49 4.87
N SER A 41 -12.98 -3.75 4.79
CA SER A 41 -11.65 -4.16 5.22
C SER A 41 -10.58 -3.63 4.26
N PRO A 42 -9.33 -3.43 4.72
CA PRO A 42 -8.23 -3.04 3.86
C PRO A 42 -8.01 -4.00 2.68
N ILE A 43 -7.62 -3.45 1.53
CA ILE A 43 -7.30 -4.22 0.32
C ILE A 43 -5.78 -4.32 0.16
N PHE A 44 -5.28 -5.51 -0.11
CA PHE A 44 -3.87 -5.73 -0.45
C PHE A 44 -3.68 -5.67 -1.96
N ALA A 45 -2.64 -4.96 -2.39
CA ALA A 45 -2.42 -4.65 -3.79
C ALA A 45 -0.96 -4.66 -4.20
N PHE A 46 -0.71 -4.99 -5.47
CA PHE A 46 0.56 -4.75 -6.14
C PHE A 46 0.43 -3.61 -7.15
N PRO A 47 1.50 -2.83 -7.38
CA PRO A 47 1.58 -1.94 -8.52
C PRO A 47 1.69 -2.75 -9.82
N MET A 48 1.12 -2.21 -10.88
CA MET A 48 1.18 -2.76 -12.21
C MET A 48 1.41 -1.62 -13.21
N ASP A 49 2.44 -1.79 -14.02
CA ASP A 49 2.77 -0.84 -15.08
C ASP A 49 1.58 -0.72 -16.05
N ALA A 50 1.16 0.52 -16.31
CA ALA A 50 -0.07 0.80 -17.03
C ALA A 50 -0.02 0.33 -18.49
N ASP A 51 1.16 0.34 -19.11
CA ASP A 51 1.37 0.04 -20.53
C ASP A 51 1.65 -1.46 -20.77
N SER A 52 2.69 -1.99 -20.13
CA SER A 52 3.14 -3.37 -20.28
C SER A 52 2.28 -4.38 -19.54
N ARG A 53 1.48 -3.91 -18.55
CA ARG A 53 0.66 -4.75 -17.67
C ARG A 53 1.48 -5.69 -16.79
N HIS A 54 2.77 -5.43 -16.65
CA HIS A 54 3.63 -6.16 -15.72
C HIS A 54 3.28 -5.79 -14.28
N ILE A 55 2.95 -6.79 -13.47
CA ILE A 55 2.63 -6.64 -12.04
C ILE A 55 3.95 -6.84 -11.28
N ALA A 56 4.40 -5.85 -10.51
CA ALA A 56 5.65 -5.94 -9.77
C ALA A 56 5.49 -6.74 -8.46
N SER A 57 5.12 -8.03 -8.56
CA SER A 57 4.86 -8.93 -7.42
C SER A 57 6.03 -9.85 -7.07
N GLU A 58 7.16 -9.76 -7.79
CA GLU A 58 8.35 -10.57 -7.54
C GLU A 58 8.98 -10.28 -6.17
N SER A 59 8.80 -9.05 -5.68
CA SER A 59 9.19 -8.63 -4.34
C SER A 59 7.97 -8.28 -3.50
N ARG A 60 7.81 -8.98 -2.37
CA ARG A 60 6.81 -8.64 -1.35
C ARG A 60 6.91 -7.21 -0.81
N LEU A 61 8.06 -6.54 -0.99
CA LEU A 61 8.23 -5.15 -0.56
C LEU A 61 7.36 -4.19 -1.39
N ASN A 62 6.88 -4.62 -2.56
CA ASN A 62 6.00 -3.84 -3.42
C ASN A 62 4.52 -3.97 -3.04
N GLU A 63 4.17 -4.88 -2.14
CA GLU A 63 2.78 -5.03 -1.70
C GLU A 63 2.38 -3.87 -0.78
N VAL A 64 1.19 -3.33 -1.04
CA VAL A 64 0.62 -2.23 -0.27
C VAL A 64 -0.77 -2.57 0.25
N ILE A 65 -1.13 -1.90 1.34
CA ILE A 65 -2.45 -1.94 1.95
C ILE A 65 -3.17 -0.65 1.60
N LEU A 66 -4.35 -0.76 1.01
CA LEU A 66 -5.27 0.33 0.72
C LEU A 66 -6.34 0.41 1.80
N VAL A 67 -6.53 1.59 2.35
CA VAL A 67 -7.61 1.91 3.30
C VAL A 67 -8.28 3.19 2.82
N ARG A 68 -9.61 3.22 2.78
CA ARG A 68 -10.35 4.48 2.63
C ARG A 68 -10.79 4.96 3.99
N LEU A 69 -10.48 6.23 4.27
CA LEU A 69 -10.82 6.93 5.50
C LEU A 69 -11.46 8.26 5.17
N GLU A 70 -12.18 8.80 6.14
CA GLU A 70 -12.77 10.12 6.07
C GLU A 70 -11.66 11.16 5.92
N PRO A 71 -11.67 12.00 4.86
CA PRO A 71 -10.59 12.97 4.63
C PRO A 71 -10.33 13.91 5.81
N ALA A 72 -11.35 14.18 6.62
CA ALA A 72 -11.24 15.02 7.82
C ALA A 72 -10.46 14.36 8.97
N ASP A 73 -10.32 13.03 8.95
CA ASP A 73 -9.59 12.26 9.98
C ASP A 73 -8.11 12.09 9.63
N LEU A 74 -7.70 12.43 8.40
CA LEU A 74 -6.31 12.33 7.96
C LEU A 74 -5.48 13.51 8.47
N SER A 75 -4.25 13.23 8.89
CA SER A 75 -3.25 14.28 9.09
C SER A 75 -2.96 14.99 7.75
N GLU A 76 -2.48 16.24 7.81
CA GLU A 76 -2.13 17.00 6.59
C GLU A 76 -1.17 16.20 5.69
N GLU A 77 -0.22 15.50 6.29
CA GLU A 77 0.75 14.68 5.57
C GLU A 77 0.09 13.49 4.87
N SER A 78 -0.79 12.76 5.55
CA SER A 78 -1.56 11.66 4.94
C SER A 78 -2.52 12.16 3.87
N ALA A 79 -3.20 13.28 4.11
CA ALA A 79 -4.10 13.90 3.15
C ALA A 79 -3.37 14.32 1.87
N SER A 80 -2.12 14.82 1.98
CA SER A 80 -1.31 15.21 0.81
C SER A 80 -0.90 14.03 -0.09
N ARG A 81 -0.99 12.79 0.42
CA ARG A 81 -0.63 11.55 -0.30
C ARG A 81 -1.83 10.67 -0.62
N SER A 82 -3.03 11.06 -0.20
CA SER A 82 -4.25 10.29 -0.40
C SER A 82 -4.97 10.69 -1.68
N ALA A 83 -5.86 9.82 -2.16
CA ALA A 83 -6.77 10.14 -3.25
C ALA A 83 -8.20 9.77 -2.84
N LEU A 84 -9.10 10.75 -2.74
CA LEU A 84 -10.48 10.54 -2.29
C LEU A 84 -10.57 9.82 -0.92
N GLY A 85 -9.68 10.16 0.01
CA GLY A 85 -9.57 9.51 1.33
C GLY A 85 -8.85 8.16 1.33
N ILE A 86 -8.46 7.65 0.16
CA ILE A 86 -7.72 6.40 0.02
C ILE A 86 -6.24 6.65 0.28
N VAL A 87 -5.69 5.95 1.26
CA VAL A 87 -4.26 5.94 1.59
C VAL A 87 -3.67 4.58 1.25
N ALA A 88 -2.40 4.56 0.84
CA ALA A 88 -1.63 3.34 0.63
C ALA A 88 -0.38 3.33 1.51
N TYR A 89 -0.12 2.20 2.17
CA TYR A 89 1.09 1.97 2.96
C TYR A 89 1.70 0.62 2.61
N SER A 90 3.02 0.48 2.75
CA SER A 90 3.68 -0.84 2.63
C SER A 90 2.99 -1.87 3.52
N ALA A 91 2.74 -3.06 2.98
CA ALA A 91 2.18 -4.19 3.72
C ALA A 91 3.23 -4.87 4.63
N VAL A 92 4.46 -4.36 4.68
CA VAL A 92 5.57 -5.02 5.39
C VAL A 92 5.93 -4.26 6.66
N CYS A 93 5.77 -4.93 7.80
CA CYS A 93 6.08 -4.42 9.12
C CYS A 93 7.57 -4.07 9.25
N THR A 94 7.84 -2.90 9.80
CA THR A 94 9.21 -2.38 9.97
C THR A 94 9.99 -3.02 11.13
N HIS A 95 9.37 -3.89 11.92
CA HIS A 95 10.06 -4.66 12.96
C HIS A 95 10.91 -5.78 12.33
N THR A 96 10.32 -6.97 12.14
CA THR A 96 11.02 -8.15 11.58
C THR A 96 10.56 -8.46 10.16
N GLY A 97 9.86 -7.55 9.50
CA GLY A 97 9.45 -7.73 8.11
C GLY A 97 8.27 -8.68 7.91
N CYS A 98 7.45 -8.96 8.92
CA CYS A 98 6.19 -9.69 8.71
C CYS A 98 5.21 -8.89 7.86
N GLU A 99 4.23 -9.55 7.26
CA GLU A 99 3.08 -8.87 6.67
C GLU A 99 2.21 -8.23 7.76
N VAL A 100 1.71 -7.03 7.50
CA VAL A 100 0.73 -6.32 8.33
C VAL A 100 -0.65 -6.76 7.84
N SER A 101 -1.15 -7.88 8.36
CA SER A 101 -2.34 -8.56 7.83
C SER A 101 -3.65 -8.23 8.54
N ASP A 102 -3.58 -7.62 9.73
CA ASP A 102 -4.73 -7.48 10.61
C ASP A 102 -5.24 -6.03 10.63
N TRP A 103 -6.55 -5.89 10.78
CA TRP A 103 -7.24 -4.60 10.85
C TRP A 103 -8.13 -4.52 12.08
N GLU A 104 -7.92 -3.49 12.88
CA GLU A 104 -8.74 -3.22 14.06
C GLU A 104 -9.81 -2.17 13.73
N GLU A 105 -11.05 -2.61 13.53
CA GLU A 105 -12.15 -1.78 13.05
C GLU A 105 -12.45 -0.59 13.96
N ASP A 106 -12.50 -0.82 15.28
CA ASP A 106 -12.90 0.22 16.24
C ASP A 106 -11.89 1.38 16.30
N THR A 107 -10.61 1.06 16.15
CA THR A 107 -9.53 2.05 16.25
C THR A 107 -8.98 2.49 14.90
N LYS A 108 -9.42 1.83 13.82
CA LYS A 108 -8.95 1.99 12.44
C LYS A 108 -7.43 1.87 12.34
N ARG A 109 -6.87 0.81 12.93
CA ARG A 109 -5.42 0.56 12.99
C ARG A 109 -5.02 -0.69 12.21
N LEU A 110 -3.90 -0.58 11.51
CA LEU A 110 -3.22 -1.70 10.87
C LEU A 110 -2.37 -2.44 11.90
N LYS A 111 -2.46 -3.77 11.94
CA LYS A 111 -1.81 -4.62 12.94
C LYS A 111 -0.94 -5.69 12.29
N CYS A 112 0.25 -5.84 12.84
CA CYS A 112 1.16 -6.93 12.51
C CYS A 112 1.01 -8.04 13.58
N PRO A 113 0.46 -9.23 13.23
CA PRO A 113 0.17 -10.28 14.20
C PRO A 113 1.41 -10.97 14.78
N CYS A 114 2.59 -10.78 14.17
CA CYS A 114 3.80 -11.46 14.65
C CYS A 114 4.23 -11.04 16.06
N HIS A 115 4.14 -9.73 16.36
CA HIS A 115 4.63 -9.15 17.61
C HIS A 115 3.80 -7.93 18.03
N ASP A 116 2.55 -7.86 17.59
CA ASP A 116 1.57 -6.83 17.97
C ASP A 116 2.00 -5.39 17.68
N SER A 117 2.74 -5.16 16.59
CA SER A 117 2.98 -3.78 16.13
C SER A 117 1.70 -3.20 15.53
N GLU A 118 1.37 -1.97 15.92
CA GLU A 118 0.18 -1.26 15.45
C GLU A 118 0.60 0.03 14.74
N PHE A 119 -0.05 0.32 13.62
CA PHE A 119 0.21 1.50 12.80
C PHE A 119 -1.09 2.26 12.55
N ASP A 120 -1.03 3.59 12.66
CA ASP A 120 -2.17 4.47 12.39
C ASP A 120 -2.12 5.00 10.94
N PRO A 121 -2.99 4.50 10.04
CA PRO A 121 -3.03 4.94 8.64
C PRO A 121 -3.54 6.38 8.47
N ARG A 122 -4.20 6.96 9.49
CA ARG A 122 -4.64 8.38 9.45
C ARG A 122 -3.47 9.34 9.64
N ASP A 123 -2.41 8.88 10.30
CA ASP A 123 -1.26 9.69 10.68
C ASP A 123 0.03 9.10 10.12
N ASN A 124 0.13 9.12 8.79
CA ASN A 124 1.30 8.73 8.00
C ASN A 124 1.91 7.36 8.35
N GLY A 125 1.07 6.39 8.74
CA GLY A 125 1.49 5.04 9.10
C GLY A 125 2.27 4.97 10.42
N ARG A 126 2.11 5.98 11.30
CA ARG A 126 2.85 6.10 12.56
C ARG A 126 2.65 4.88 13.45
N VAL A 127 3.73 4.43 14.08
CA VAL A 127 3.69 3.39 15.11
C VAL A 127 2.92 3.90 16.33
N VAL A 128 1.89 3.16 16.74
CA VAL A 128 1.05 3.45 17.91
C VAL A 128 1.08 2.33 18.96
N GLY A 129 1.73 1.21 18.65
CA GLY A 129 1.88 0.07 19.56
C GLY A 129 2.92 -0.93 19.06
N GLY A 130 3.41 -1.77 19.98
CA GLY A 130 4.36 -2.85 19.70
C GLY A 130 5.80 -2.39 19.39
N PRO A 131 6.65 -3.31 18.92
CA PRO A 131 8.11 -3.13 18.82
C PRO A 131 8.62 -2.49 17.52
N ALA A 132 7.77 -2.21 16.53
CA ALA A 132 8.20 -1.59 15.28
C ALA A 132 8.93 -0.26 15.52
N PRO A 133 10.17 -0.08 15.02
CA PRO A 133 10.97 1.12 15.30
C PRO A 133 10.58 2.31 14.42
N LEU A 134 9.92 2.06 13.27
CA LEU A 134 9.61 3.07 12.27
C LEU A 134 8.18 2.93 11.73
N ARG A 135 7.61 4.05 11.27
CA ARG A 135 6.31 4.10 10.58
C ARG A 135 6.32 3.25 9.30
N LEU A 136 5.16 2.81 8.84
CA LEU A 136 5.03 2.24 7.50
C LEU A 136 5.29 3.32 6.43
N ALA A 137 5.97 2.94 5.35
CA ALA A 137 6.17 3.83 4.23
C ALA A 137 4.85 4.03 3.46
N ALA A 138 4.38 5.27 3.37
CA ALA A 138 3.25 5.63 2.51
C ALA A 138 3.65 5.56 1.03
N LEU A 139 2.74 5.10 0.18
CA LEU A 139 2.82 5.19 -1.28
C LEU A 139 1.82 6.25 -1.76
N PRO A 140 2.27 7.40 -2.31
CA PRO A 140 1.35 8.45 -2.76
C PRO A 140 0.39 7.97 -3.85
N LEU A 141 -0.87 8.39 -3.78
CA LEU A 141 -1.90 8.05 -4.75
C LEU A 141 -2.47 9.30 -5.43
N ARG A 142 -3.09 9.10 -6.60
CA ARG A 142 -3.92 10.10 -7.28
C ARG A 142 -5.12 9.44 -7.93
N VAL A 143 -6.17 10.23 -8.15
CA VAL A 143 -7.27 9.89 -9.06
C VAL A 143 -7.33 10.92 -10.18
N ALA A 144 -7.23 10.45 -11.42
CA ALA A 144 -7.41 11.26 -12.62
C ALA A 144 -8.35 10.51 -13.58
N ASP A 145 -9.35 11.21 -14.13
CA ASP A 145 -10.35 10.63 -15.04
C ASP A 145 -11.02 9.34 -14.48
N GLY A 146 -11.22 9.29 -13.16
CA GLY A 146 -11.81 8.14 -12.45
C GLY A 146 -10.86 6.96 -12.20
N VAL A 147 -9.59 7.07 -12.61
CA VAL A 147 -8.58 6.02 -12.45
C VAL A 147 -7.72 6.28 -11.23
N LEU A 148 -7.66 5.30 -10.31
CA LEU A 148 -6.72 5.29 -9.19
C LEU A 148 -5.33 4.85 -9.68
N SER A 149 -4.30 5.63 -9.36
CA SER A 149 -2.92 5.31 -9.72
C SER A 149 -1.92 5.80 -8.66
N VAL A 150 -0.72 5.24 -8.70
CA VAL A 150 0.43 5.66 -7.90
C VAL A 150 0.90 7.05 -8.39
N ALA A 151 1.24 7.92 -7.44
CA ALA A 151 1.65 9.31 -7.68
C ALA A 151 3.11 9.61 -7.30
N GLY A 152 3.89 8.56 -6.99
CA GLY A 152 5.30 8.66 -6.65
C GLY A 152 5.80 7.43 -5.91
N GLY A 153 7.10 7.40 -5.62
CA GLY A 153 7.71 6.33 -4.84
C GLY A 153 7.34 6.36 -3.36
N PHE A 154 7.69 5.30 -2.64
CA PHE A 154 7.49 5.20 -1.20
C PHE A 154 8.14 6.36 -0.42
N SER A 155 7.45 6.84 0.60
CA SER A 155 7.89 7.96 1.45
C SER A 155 8.96 7.63 2.49
N GLY A 156 9.53 6.42 2.48
CA GLY A 156 10.46 5.94 3.50
C GLY A 156 10.99 4.53 3.24
N PRO A 157 11.83 4.01 4.16
CA PRO A 157 12.40 2.67 4.03
C PRO A 157 11.32 1.58 4.14
N LEU A 158 11.58 0.45 3.49
CA LEU A 158 10.68 -0.71 3.44
C LEU A 158 11.24 -1.86 4.26
N GLY A 159 10.34 -2.68 4.81
CA GLY A 159 10.73 -3.91 5.51
C GLY A 159 11.38 -3.67 6.87
N ALA A 160 11.96 -4.74 7.42
CA ALA A 160 12.62 -4.73 8.73
C ALA A 160 13.69 -3.63 8.84
N GLN A 161 13.68 -2.90 9.94
CA GLN A 161 14.60 -1.81 10.24
C GLN A 161 15.36 -2.12 11.52
N ASP A 162 16.65 -1.83 11.52
CA ASP A 162 17.46 -1.94 12.73
C ASP A 162 17.04 -0.84 13.73
N PRO A 163 16.82 -1.18 15.01
CA PRO A 163 16.47 -0.21 16.06
C PRO A 163 17.58 0.81 16.37
#